data_AF-A0A970ELD9-F1
#
_entry.id   AF-A0A970ELD9-F1
#
_cell.length_a   1.000
_cell.length_b   1.000
_cell.length_c   1.000
_cell.angle_alpha   90.00
_cell.angle_beta   90.00
_cell.angle_gamma   90.00
#
_symmetry.space_group_name_H-M   'P 1'
#
loop_
_entity.id
_entity.type
_entity.pdbx_description
1 polymer ?
#
loop_
_entity_poly.entity_id
_entity_poly.type
_entity_poly.pdbx_seq_one_letter_code
_entity_poly.pdbx_strand_id
1 'polypeptide(L)' 'MLQRFEYMIVYTTPKGRRVALYKGMAQKELDRLLKRLRREGCKIDKIVIVRHCN' A
#
# COMPACT_ATOMS: atom_id res chain seq x y z
N MET A 1 12.55 2.12 17.51
CA MET A 1 11.10 1.88 17.33
C MET A 1 10.79 1.83 15.85
N LEU A 2 10.16 0.76 15.36
CA LEU A 2 9.67 0.70 13.98
C LEU A 2 8.36 1.50 13.90
N GLN A 3 8.41 2.69 13.30
CA GLN A 3 7.20 3.50 13.08
C GLN A 3 6.26 2.73 12.15
N ARG A 4 5.00 2.60 12.57
CA ARG A 4 3.94 1.97 11.81
C ARG A 4 2.97 3.03 11.31
N PHE A 5 2.37 2.78 10.16
CA PHE A 5 1.50 3.74 9.52
C PHE A 5 0.24 3.07 8.99
N GLU A 6 -0.76 3.89 8.76
CA GLU A 6 -1.87 3.53 7.89
C GLU A 6 -1.62 4.07 6.49
N TYR A 7 -1.63 3.19 5.50
CA TYR A 7 -1.46 3.55 4.09
C TYR A 7 -2.76 3.35 3.33
N MET A 8 -3.18 4.36 2.58
CA MET A 8 -4.17 4.22 1.52
C MET A 8 -3.43 4.06 0.19
N ILE A 9 -3.68 2.96 -0.51
CA ILE A 9 -3.07 2.64 -1.80
C ILE A 9 -4.17 2.59 -2.85
N VAL A 10 -4.01 3.42 -3.88
CA VAL A 10 -4.82 3.39 -5.10
C VAL A 10 -4.00 2.69 -6.16
N TYR A 11 -4.57 1.65 -6.76
CA TYR A 11 -3.89 0.86 -7.79
C TYR A 11 -4.89 0.33 -8.81
N THR A 12 -4.43 0.16 -10.04
CA THR A 12 -5.20 -0.38 -11.14
C THR A 12 -4.82 -1.84 -11.38
N THR A 13 -5.82 -2.71 -11.36
CA THR A 13 -5.70 -4.14 -11.67
C THR A 13 -6.21 -4.40 -13.10
N PRO A 14 -5.98 -5.58 -13.68
CA PRO A 14 -6.62 -5.97 -14.94
C PRO A 14 -8.16 -5.91 -14.91
N LYS A 15 -8.75 -6.00 -13.72
CA LYS A 15 -10.21 -5.92 -13.50
C LYS A 15 -10.69 -4.49 -13.21
N GLY A 16 -9.82 -3.49 -13.31
CA GLY A 16 -10.12 -2.09 -13.06
C GLY A 16 -9.45 -1.52 -11.80
N ARG A 17 -9.82 -0.28 -11.49
CA ARG A 17 -9.24 0.53 -10.42
C ARG A 17 -9.71 0.06 -9.04
N ARG A 18 -8.78 0.01 -8.08
CA ARG A 18 -9.00 -0.39 -6.69
C ARG A 18 -8.39 0.63 -5.74
N VAL A 19 -9.00 0.74 -4.57
CA VAL A 19 -8.50 1.52 -3.43
C VAL A 19 -8.51 0.59 -2.22
N ALA A 20 -7.38 0.51 -1.52
CA ALA A 20 -7.23 -0.32 -0.34
C ALA A 20 -6.56 0.46 0.80
N LEU A 21 -6.93 0.13 2.03
CA LEU A 21 -6.45 0.77 3.25
C LEU A 21 -5.74 -0.28 4.10
N TYR A 22 -4.48 -0.03 4.43
CA TYR A 22 -3.61 -0.94 5.17
C TYR A 22 -3.17 -0.29 6.48
N LYS A 23 -3.64 -0.82 7.61
CA LYS A 23 -3.43 -0.28 8.95
C LYS A 23 -2.20 -0.88 9.63
N GLY A 24 -1.45 -0.07 10.38
CA GLY A 24 -0.38 -0.56 11.26
C GLY A 24 0.81 -1.19 10.54
N MET A 25 1.07 -0.78 9.31
CA MET A 25 2.08 -1.36 8.43
C MET A 25 3.40 -0.60 8.58
N ALA A 26 4.50 -1.32 8.75
CA ALA A 26 5.83 -0.71 8.69
C ALA A 26 6.24 -0.47 7.22
N GLN A 27 7.16 0.47 7.00
CA GLN A 27 7.61 0.80 5.64
C GLN A 27 8.18 -0.41 4.88
N LYS A 28 8.90 -1.31 5.55
CA LYS A 28 9.40 -2.55 4.94
C LYS A 28 8.29 -3.49 4.48
N GLU A 29 7.16 -3.50 5.18
CA GLU A 29 5.99 -4.31 4.82
C GLU A 29 5.26 -3.69 3.62
N LEU A 30 5.16 -2.35 3.57
CA LEU A 30 4.67 -1.62 2.41
C LEU A 30 5.50 -1.95 1.17
N ASP A 31 6.82 -1.89 1.25
CA ASP A 31 7.70 -2.18 0.11
C ASP A 31 7.49 -3.61 -0.44
N ARG A 32 7.29 -4.58 0.46
CA ARG A 32 6.97 -5.97 0.08
C ARG A 32 5.62 -6.07 -0.61
N LEU A 33 4.61 -5.39 -0.09
CA LEU A 33 3.27 -5.33 -0.68
C LEU A 33 3.31 -4.71 -2.08
N LEU A 34 3.99 -3.57 -2.25
CA LEU A 34 4.10 -2.89 -3.55
C LEU A 34 4.83 -3.75 -4.59
N LYS A 35 5.90 -4.46 -4.18
CA LYS A 35 6.59 -5.42 -5.05
C LYS A 35 5.66 -6.55 -5.49
N ARG A 36 4.85 -7.09 -4.58
CA ARG A 36 3.88 -8.14 -4.89
C ARG A 36 2.81 -7.65 -5.86
N LEU A 37 2.19 -6.50 -5.59
CA LEU A 37 1.17 -5.90 -6.46
C LEU A 37 1.71 -5.69 -7.89
N ARG A 38 2.92 -5.17 -8.03
CA ARG A 38 3.56 -5.00 -9.35
C ARG A 38 3.78 -6.34 -10.07
N ARG A 39 4.17 -7.39 -9.36
CA ARG A 39 4.33 -8.75 -9.92
C ARG A 39 3.00 -9.36 -10.36
N GLU A 40 1.91 -9.02 -9.68
CA GLU A 40 0.54 -9.43 -10.03
C GLU A 40 -0.05 -8.60 -11.19
N GLY A 41 0.75 -7.74 -11.82
CA GLY A 41 0.31 -6.88 -12.93
C GLY A 41 -0.50 -5.66 -12.49
N CYS A 42 -0.46 -5.30 -11.21
CA CYS A 42 -1.11 -4.10 -10.72
C CYS A 42 -0.22 -2.87 -10.95
N LYS A 43 -0.81 -1.78 -11.43
CA LYS A 43 -0.18 -0.47 -11.54
C LYS A 43 -0.52 0.35 -10.30
N ILE A 44 0.49 0.79 -9.55
CA ILE A 44 0.27 1.67 -8.40
C ILE A 44 0.06 3.10 -8.89
N ASP A 45 -1.08 3.70 -8.57
CA ASP A 45 -1.45 5.05 -9.00
C ASP A 45 -1.12 6.08 -7.92
N LYS A 46 -1.42 5.78 -6.65
CA LYS A 46 -1.19 6.70 -5.54
C LYS A 46 -0.98 5.94 -4.23
N ILE A 47 -0.09 6.43 -3.37
CA ILE A 47 0.09 5.97 -1.99
C ILE A 47 -0.03 7.19 -1.08
N VAL A 48 -0.83 7.09 -0.02
CA VAL A 48 -1.05 8.17 0.96
C VAL A 48 -0.86 7.60 2.35
N ILE A 49 -0.12 8.31 3.21
CA ILE A 49 -0.06 8.03 4.64
C ILE A 49 -1.26 8.71 5.28
N VAL A 50 -2.13 7.92 5.91
CA VAL A 50 -3.37 8.40 6.53
C VAL A 50 -3.14 8.76 8.00
N ARG A 51 -2.34 7.96 8.72
CA ARG A 51 -1.95 8.25 10.12
C ARG A 51 -0.67 7.53 10.52
N HIS A 52 -0.04 8.06 11.56
CA HIS A 52 1.00 7.36 12.33
C HIS A 52 0.31 6.46 13.35
N CYS A 53 0.74 5.20 13.43
CA CYS A 53 0.37 4.28 14.49
C CYS A 53 1.54 4.24 15.50
N ASN A 54 1.26 4.66 16.73
CA ASN A 54 2.17 4.51 17.86
C ASN A 54 2.30 3.05 18.28
#